data_AF-A0A955PEV9-F1
#
_entry.id   AF-A0A955PEV9-F1
#
_cell.length_a   1.000
_cell.length_b   1.000
_cell.length_c   1.000
_cell.angle_alpha   90.00
_cell.angle_beta   90.00
_cell.angle_gamma   90.00
#
_symmetry.space_group_name_H-M   'P 1'
#
loop_
_entity.id
_entity.type
_entity.pdbx_description
1 polymer ?
#
loop_
_entity_poly.entity_id
_entity_poly.type
_entity_poly.pdbx_seq_one_letter_code
_entity_poly.pdbx_strand_id
1 'polypeptide(L)'
;LQPQEPRLLDGYGMAILNNASDTVSMSLYYGYKGGHGHYDRLHFDLFANGWPMTPDLGYPDFMNAYVPGIYSWSKNTISHNTVTVDAGRQVNNEKGAINYFSNSDRVRWVEVEAPETYPQCATYRRLMMMVDVDEEHSYFVDFFTVEGGDQHDYSLHGPPGECESIGGEWTKPGSGTLAGATVEVGALYDDPARSVEGFDGTYYGYMGSGFQHFIHPQRLLSGEWIAEYHHAKDSDARLRIRILPTQDQEIILADAQVSPVKHKDLVKYVIARRKGEDLNSLFVSVLEPYSEEPFIQSVTSERIGKSIVLNIDLVDGITDTIIYEGSETGSRLVRTDRTNGARMEWVPEMAKRDKSDEVVRIGKPHITSASG
;
A
#
# COMPACT_ATOMS: atom_id res chain seq x y z
N LEU A 1 2.23 -19.02 -20.88
CA LEU A 1 3.07 -19.72 -19.88
C LEU A 1 2.13 -20.45 -18.93
N GLN A 2 2.58 -21.46 -18.18
CA GLN A 2 1.74 -22.06 -17.15
C GLN A 2 1.51 -21.06 -16.01
N PRO A 3 0.29 -20.95 -15.44
CA PRO A 3 0.03 -20.11 -14.27
C PRO A 3 1.02 -20.41 -13.15
N GLN A 4 1.45 -19.37 -12.45
CA GLN A 4 2.41 -19.48 -11.36
C GLN A 4 1.72 -19.34 -10.01
N GLU A 5 2.05 -20.23 -9.09
CA GLU A 5 1.64 -20.11 -7.69
C GLU A 5 2.27 -18.88 -7.01
N PRO A 6 1.67 -18.39 -5.91
CA PRO A 6 2.30 -17.43 -5.01
C PRO A 6 3.71 -17.88 -4.60
N ARG A 7 4.65 -16.94 -4.59
CA ARG A 7 6.07 -17.22 -4.37
C ARG A 7 6.60 -16.41 -3.20
N LEU A 8 7.33 -17.10 -2.33
CA LEU A 8 8.15 -16.49 -1.31
C LEU A 8 9.62 -16.67 -1.68
N LEU A 9 10.26 -15.61 -2.16
CA LEU A 9 11.69 -15.56 -2.48
C LEU A 9 12.45 -14.96 -1.29
N ASP A 10 12.33 -15.58 -0.12
CA ASP A 10 12.77 -15.00 1.16
C ASP A 10 14.26 -14.62 1.18
N GLY A 11 15.13 -15.46 0.58
CA GLY A 11 16.56 -15.14 0.45
C GLY A 11 16.86 -13.85 -0.33
N TYR A 12 15.98 -13.47 -1.27
CA TYR A 12 16.04 -12.19 -1.98
C TYR A 12 15.24 -11.09 -1.27
N GLY A 13 14.29 -11.49 -0.42
CA GLY A 13 13.34 -10.63 0.27
C GLY A 13 12.23 -10.12 -0.66
N MET A 14 11.57 -11.03 -1.37
CA MET A 14 10.42 -10.69 -2.21
C MET A 14 9.30 -11.70 -1.97
N ALA A 15 8.07 -11.20 -1.86
CA ALA A 15 6.86 -12.02 -1.89
C ALA A 15 6.03 -11.63 -3.11
N ILE A 16 5.48 -12.61 -3.80
CA ILE A 16 4.60 -12.41 -4.94
C ILE A 16 3.32 -13.21 -4.68
N LEU A 17 2.17 -12.53 -4.73
CA LEU A 17 0.85 -13.15 -4.72
C LEU A 17 0.30 -13.13 -6.14
N ASN A 18 -0.34 -14.21 -6.57
CA ASN A 18 -0.97 -14.36 -7.88
C ASN A 18 -2.36 -15.00 -7.69
N ASN A 19 -3.36 -14.61 -8.50
CA ASN A 19 -4.63 -15.32 -8.57
C ASN A 19 -4.44 -16.68 -9.27
N ALA A 20 -5.46 -17.53 -9.23
CA ALA A 20 -5.36 -18.88 -9.82
C ALA A 20 -4.99 -18.87 -11.31
N SER A 21 -5.47 -17.87 -12.06
CA SER A 21 -5.18 -17.71 -13.49
C SER A 21 -3.88 -16.98 -13.81
N ASP A 22 -3.16 -16.47 -12.80
CA ASP A 22 -1.93 -15.66 -12.95
C ASP A 22 -2.12 -14.42 -13.84
N THR A 23 -3.29 -13.79 -13.75
CA THR A 23 -3.68 -12.56 -14.47
C THR A 23 -3.66 -11.32 -13.56
N VAL A 24 -3.79 -11.53 -12.25
CA VAL A 24 -3.72 -10.50 -11.22
C VAL A 24 -2.60 -10.90 -10.25
N SER A 25 -1.67 -9.98 -9.99
CA SER A 25 -0.54 -10.25 -9.12
C SER A 25 -0.08 -9.03 -8.34
N MET A 26 0.52 -9.28 -7.18
CA MET A 26 1.12 -8.23 -6.36
C MET A 26 2.50 -8.68 -5.91
N SER A 27 3.49 -7.81 -6.02
CA SER A 27 4.84 -8.03 -5.49
C SER A 27 5.15 -7.08 -4.36
N LEU A 28 5.69 -7.61 -3.26
CA LEU A 28 6.14 -6.84 -2.10
C LEU A 28 7.61 -7.15 -1.84
N TYR A 29 8.45 -6.12 -1.94
CA TYR A 29 9.88 -6.25 -1.67
C TYR A 29 10.22 -5.85 -0.24
N TYR A 30 10.93 -6.74 0.44
CA TYR A 30 11.41 -6.60 1.80
C TYR A 30 12.87 -7.08 2.00
N GLY A 31 13.67 -7.21 0.93
CA GLY A 31 15.09 -7.55 1.01
C GLY A 31 16.00 -6.39 1.38
N TYR A 32 17.27 -6.64 1.69
CA TYR A 32 18.24 -5.57 1.96
C TYR A 32 18.52 -4.72 0.71
N LYS A 33 18.52 -3.39 0.85
CA LYS A 33 18.85 -2.47 -0.28
C LYS A 33 20.19 -1.79 -0.06
N GLY A 34 21.10 -1.94 -1.03
CA GLY A 34 22.34 -1.17 -1.13
C GLY A 34 22.29 -0.11 -2.23
N GLY A 35 23.25 0.82 -2.23
CA GLY A 35 23.58 1.69 -3.37
C GLY A 35 22.41 2.38 -4.08
N HIS A 36 22.01 1.83 -5.24
CA HIS A 36 20.98 2.39 -6.12
C HIS A 36 19.55 2.17 -5.65
N GLY A 37 19.31 1.44 -4.55
CA GLY A 37 17.99 1.29 -3.97
C GLY A 37 17.33 2.62 -3.55
N HIS A 38 16.01 2.58 -3.45
CA HIS A 38 15.17 3.64 -2.92
C HIS A 38 14.92 3.43 -1.41
N TYR A 39 14.26 4.38 -0.76
CA TYR A 39 13.87 4.32 0.66
C TYR A 39 12.38 3.99 0.78
N ASP A 40 12.03 2.80 0.31
CA ASP A 40 10.71 2.31 -0.07
C ASP A 40 10.43 0.94 0.58
N ARG A 41 10.92 0.74 1.80
CA ARG A 41 10.66 -0.45 2.59
C ARG A 41 9.16 -0.70 2.69
N LEU A 42 8.77 -1.95 2.45
CA LEU A 42 7.39 -2.43 2.39
C LEU A 42 6.55 -1.84 1.25
N HIS A 43 7.13 -1.20 0.24
CA HIS A 43 6.45 -0.89 -1.01
C HIS A 43 5.89 -2.16 -1.69
N PHE A 44 4.82 -1.99 -2.46
CA PHE A 44 4.26 -3.04 -3.30
C PHE A 44 3.89 -2.50 -4.70
N ASP A 45 4.02 -3.40 -5.68
CA ASP A 45 3.49 -3.23 -7.03
C ASP A 45 2.28 -4.14 -7.22
N LEU A 46 1.22 -3.64 -7.85
CA LEU A 46 0.06 -4.39 -8.31
C LEU A 46 0.07 -4.46 -9.83
N PHE A 47 -0.18 -5.64 -10.39
CA PHE A 47 -0.36 -5.89 -11.81
C PHE A 47 -1.72 -6.54 -12.05
N ALA A 48 -2.51 -6.00 -12.97
CA ALA A 48 -3.79 -6.55 -13.39
C ALA A 48 -4.13 -6.02 -14.79
N ASN A 49 -5.06 -6.66 -15.48
CA ASN A 49 -5.51 -6.24 -16.82
C ASN A 49 -4.35 -6.09 -17.83
N GLY A 50 -3.24 -6.83 -17.64
CA GLY A 50 -2.04 -6.72 -18.48
C GLY A 50 -1.14 -5.50 -18.22
N TRP A 51 -1.43 -4.69 -17.19
CA TRP A 51 -0.71 -3.46 -16.88
C TRP A 51 -0.23 -3.40 -15.42
N PRO A 52 0.84 -2.64 -15.13
CA PRO A 52 1.16 -2.24 -13.76
C PRO A 52 0.14 -1.19 -13.28
N MET A 53 -0.63 -1.54 -12.26
CA MET A 53 -1.71 -0.72 -11.71
C MET A 53 -1.28 0.13 -10.50
N THR A 54 -0.25 -0.27 -9.76
CA THR A 54 0.36 0.59 -8.71
C THR A 54 1.90 0.50 -8.75
N PRO A 55 2.54 0.82 -9.89
CA PRO A 55 3.98 0.59 -10.05
C PRO A 55 4.82 1.48 -9.12
N ASP A 56 6.03 1.05 -8.76
CA ASP A 56 7.09 1.99 -8.41
C ASP A 56 7.31 2.99 -9.57
N LEU A 57 7.53 4.27 -9.26
CA LEU A 57 7.79 5.30 -10.26
C LEU A 57 9.12 5.08 -11.00
N GLY A 58 9.98 4.22 -10.46
CA GLY A 58 11.15 3.68 -11.12
C GLY A 58 12.34 4.62 -11.12
N TYR A 59 13.26 4.34 -12.04
CA TYR A 59 14.62 4.89 -11.98
C TYR A 59 14.65 6.42 -12.21
N PRO A 60 15.44 7.18 -11.44
CA PRO A 60 15.47 8.64 -11.53
C PRO A 60 15.95 9.17 -12.88
N ASP A 61 15.57 10.41 -13.20
CA ASP A 61 15.96 11.13 -14.43
C ASP A 61 17.47 11.25 -14.66
N PHE A 62 18.26 11.14 -13.60
CA PHE A 62 19.71 11.31 -13.62
C PHE A 62 20.39 10.29 -12.70
N MET A 63 21.68 10.05 -12.92
CA MET A 63 22.47 9.02 -12.23
C MET A 63 23.58 9.61 -11.34
N ASN A 64 23.41 10.82 -10.81
CA ASN A 64 24.44 11.47 -10.00
C ASN A 64 23.88 12.08 -8.71
N ALA A 65 24.73 12.18 -7.68
CA ALA A 65 24.30 12.58 -6.35
C ALA A 65 24.08 14.10 -6.17
N TYR A 66 24.14 14.87 -7.26
CA TYR A 66 24.07 16.34 -7.30
C TYR A 66 22.72 16.85 -7.85
N VAL A 67 21.77 15.95 -8.13
CA VAL A 67 20.40 16.33 -8.54
C VAL A 67 19.45 16.19 -7.33
N PRO A 68 18.82 17.29 -6.87
CA PRO A 68 17.99 17.27 -5.66
C PRO A 68 16.74 16.41 -5.82
N GLY A 69 16.13 16.39 -7.01
CA GLY A 69 14.92 15.60 -7.31
C GLY A 69 15.10 14.09 -7.07
N ILE A 70 16.32 13.57 -7.18
CA ILE A 70 16.59 12.14 -6.90
C ILE A 70 16.32 11.80 -5.44
N TYR A 71 16.71 12.67 -4.50
CA TYR A 71 16.66 12.38 -3.06
C TYR A 71 15.43 12.99 -2.39
N SER A 72 14.95 14.10 -2.92
CA SER A 72 13.73 14.75 -2.47
C SER A 72 12.46 14.14 -3.05
N TRP A 73 12.56 13.36 -4.12
CA TRP A 73 11.42 12.69 -4.75
C TRP A 73 11.69 11.22 -5.05
N SER A 74 12.42 10.89 -6.13
CA SER A 74 12.45 9.52 -6.68
C SER A 74 12.87 8.45 -5.68
N LYS A 75 13.85 8.72 -4.81
CA LYS A 75 14.29 7.79 -3.75
C LYS A 75 13.55 8.00 -2.42
N ASN A 76 12.81 9.08 -2.27
CA ASN A 76 12.18 9.47 -1.01
C ASN A 76 10.99 8.55 -0.71
N THR A 77 10.75 8.26 0.56
CA THR A 77 9.70 7.32 0.97
C THR A 77 8.31 7.72 0.50
N ILE A 78 8.00 9.02 0.54
CA ILE A 78 6.64 9.49 0.26
C ILE A 78 6.18 9.26 -1.19
N SER A 79 7.12 9.10 -2.14
CA SER A 79 6.81 8.81 -3.54
C SER A 79 6.47 7.34 -3.80
N HIS A 80 6.46 6.50 -2.78
CA HIS A 80 6.24 5.06 -2.89
C HIS A 80 4.97 4.67 -2.13
N ASN A 81 4.34 3.57 -2.56
CA ASN A 81 3.17 2.98 -1.89
C ASN A 81 3.51 2.40 -0.50
N THR A 82 3.79 3.24 0.51
CA THR A 82 4.16 2.85 1.88
C THR A 82 3.88 3.99 2.88
N VAL A 83 4.29 3.84 4.14
CA VAL A 83 4.10 4.87 5.19
C VAL A 83 5.37 5.68 5.44
N THR A 84 5.25 7.01 5.43
CA THR A 84 6.26 7.95 5.90
C THR A 84 5.98 8.33 7.37
N VAL A 85 7.03 8.44 8.19
CA VAL A 85 6.93 8.77 9.62
C VAL A 85 7.66 10.10 9.90
N ASP A 86 7.05 10.96 10.70
CA ASP A 86 7.56 12.26 11.15
C ASP A 86 8.01 13.19 10.03
N ALA A 87 7.33 13.11 8.87
CA ALA A 87 7.67 13.87 7.67
C ALA A 87 9.16 13.73 7.26
N GLY A 88 9.77 12.58 7.50
CA GLY A 88 11.14 12.28 7.11
C GLY A 88 11.21 10.96 6.36
N ARG A 89 12.14 10.84 5.41
CA ARG A 89 12.35 9.56 4.70
C ARG A 89 12.80 8.46 5.67
N GLN A 90 12.56 7.20 5.29
CA GLN A 90 13.11 6.02 5.99
C GLN A 90 14.61 6.16 6.16
N VAL A 91 15.13 5.76 7.32
CA VAL A 91 16.54 5.97 7.67
C VAL A 91 17.39 4.78 7.25
N ASN A 92 16.93 3.58 7.55
CA ASN A 92 17.65 2.34 7.31
C ASN A 92 17.05 1.55 6.14
N ASN A 93 17.93 0.86 5.41
CA ASN A 93 17.56 -0.02 4.31
C ASN A 93 17.76 -1.51 4.64
N GLU A 94 17.71 -1.83 5.93
CA GLU A 94 17.76 -3.21 6.42
C GLU A 94 16.57 -4.03 5.92
N LYS A 95 16.80 -5.34 5.75
CA LYS A 95 15.73 -6.25 5.33
C LYS A 95 14.59 -6.29 6.35
N GLY A 96 13.37 -6.50 5.85
CA GLY A 96 12.24 -6.90 6.69
C GLY A 96 12.29 -8.39 7.02
N ALA A 97 11.35 -8.84 7.85
CA ALA A 97 11.15 -10.22 8.21
C ALA A 97 9.69 -10.63 7.93
N ILE A 98 9.51 -11.84 7.40
CA ILE A 98 8.19 -12.42 7.18
C ILE A 98 7.62 -12.90 8.51
N ASN A 99 6.45 -12.38 8.87
CA ASN A 99 5.66 -12.91 9.97
C ASN A 99 4.75 -14.03 9.48
N TYR A 100 4.09 -13.81 8.33
CA TYR A 100 3.14 -14.74 7.75
C TYR A 100 3.25 -14.77 6.23
N PHE A 101 3.13 -15.96 5.66
CA PHE A 101 2.89 -16.16 4.24
C PHE A 101 1.91 -17.33 4.11
N SER A 102 0.81 -17.12 3.40
CA SER A 102 -0.22 -18.13 3.20
C SER A 102 -0.60 -18.23 1.73
N ASN A 103 -0.72 -19.47 1.27
CA ASN A 103 -1.30 -19.83 -0.01
C ASN A 103 -2.47 -20.79 0.25
N SER A 104 -3.69 -20.33 0.01
CA SER A 104 -4.90 -21.16 -0.01
C SER A 104 -5.66 -20.89 -1.30
N ASP A 105 -6.55 -21.81 -1.67
CA ASP A 105 -7.27 -21.79 -2.95
C ASP A 105 -7.91 -20.43 -3.28
N ARG A 106 -8.42 -19.71 -2.27
CA ARG A 106 -9.11 -18.43 -2.47
C ARG A 106 -8.41 -17.23 -1.85
N VAL A 107 -7.70 -17.43 -0.73
CA VAL A 107 -7.07 -16.34 0.02
C VAL A 107 -5.58 -16.54 0.08
N ARG A 108 -4.84 -15.50 -0.28
CA ARG A 108 -3.39 -15.44 -0.10
C ARG A 108 -3.06 -14.24 0.75
N TRP A 109 -2.05 -14.34 1.58
CA TRP A 109 -1.55 -13.15 2.27
C TRP A 109 -0.06 -13.24 2.55
N VAL A 110 0.54 -12.08 2.70
CA VAL A 110 1.89 -11.92 3.23
C VAL A 110 1.87 -10.82 4.30
N GLU A 111 2.49 -11.08 5.44
CA GLU A 111 2.77 -10.08 6.46
C GLU A 111 4.27 -9.95 6.66
N VAL A 112 4.77 -8.73 6.57
CA VAL A 112 6.17 -8.39 6.75
C VAL A 112 6.32 -7.32 7.83
N GLU A 113 7.19 -7.56 8.80
CA GLU A 113 7.67 -6.55 9.74
C GLU A 113 9.01 -5.96 9.29
N ALA A 114 9.21 -4.66 9.48
CA ALA A 114 10.47 -3.99 9.23
C ALA A 114 10.74 -2.90 10.28
N PRO A 115 10.91 -3.27 11.57
CA PRO A 115 11.02 -2.31 12.67
C PRO A 115 12.23 -1.38 12.54
N GLU A 116 13.32 -1.82 11.93
CA GLU A 116 14.53 -1.01 11.74
C GLU A 116 14.36 0.15 10.77
N THR A 117 13.26 0.21 10.01
CA THR A 117 13.01 1.23 8.97
C THR A 117 13.01 2.65 9.52
N TYR A 118 12.31 2.84 10.63
CA TYR A 118 12.17 4.09 11.38
C TYR A 118 12.54 3.78 12.84
N PRO A 119 13.73 4.20 13.32
CA PRO A 119 14.20 3.87 14.67
C PRO A 119 13.28 4.33 15.80
N GLN A 120 12.42 5.33 15.55
CA GLN A 120 11.43 5.81 16.51
C GLN A 120 10.15 4.96 16.57
N CYS A 121 9.98 3.98 15.67
CA CYS A 121 8.81 3.13 15.63
C CYS A 121 9.07 1.78 16.29
N ALA A 122 8.19 1.38 17.22
CA ALA A 122 8.18 0.03 17.77
C ALA A 122 7.66 -1.00 16.75
N THR A 123 6.70 -0.58 15.92
CA THR A 123 6.11 -1.42 14.86
C THR A 123 6.12 -0.64 13.55
N TYR A 124 6.59 -1.30 12.47
CA TYR A 124 6.40 -0.87 11.09
C TYR A 124 6.14 -2.13 10.25
N ARG A 125 4.87 -2.45 10.04
CA ARG A 125 4.43 -3.77 9.58
C ARG A 125 3.30 -3.65 8.57
N ARG A 126 3.37 -4.44 7.51
CA ARG A 126 2.35 -4.49 6.45
C ARG A 126 1.86 -5.91 6.24
N LEU A 127 0.53 -6.08 6.19
CA LEU A 127 -0.12 -7.28 5.71
C LEU A 127 -0.85 -6.95 4.41
N MET A 128 -0.52 -7.68 3.34
CA MET A 128 -1.27 -7.66 2.09
C MET A 128 -2.04 -8.97 1.97
N MET A 129 -3.37 -8.86 1.88
CA MET A 129 -4.27 -9.98 1.63
C MET A 129 -4.82 -9.88 0.21
N MET A 130 -4.85 -10.99 -0.51
CA MET A 130 -5.45 -11.14 -1.83
C MET A 130 -6.61 -12.13 -1.71
N VAL A 131 -7.78 -11.76 -2.22
CA VAL A 131 -8.99 -12.59 -2.18
C VAL A 131 -9.53 -12.74 -3.59
N ASP A 132 -9.65 -13.98 -4.05
CA ASP A 132 -10.27 -14.28 -5.33
C ASP A 132 -11.79 -14.18 -5.21
N VAL A 133 -12.38 -13.40 -6.12
CA VAL A 133 -13.82 -13.35 -6.36
C VAL A 133 -14.19 -14.52 -7.26
N ASP A 134 -13.44 -14.70 -8.35
CA ASP A 134 -13.51 -15.83 -9.27
C ASP A 134 -12.10 -16.16 -9.81
N GLU A 135 -12.01 -16.93 -10.91
CA GLU A 135 -10.73 -17.33 -11.51
C GLU A 135 -9.94 -16.16 -12.09
N GLU A 136 -10.59 -15.08 -12.50
CA GLU A 136 -9.98 -13.95 -13.22
C GLU A 136 -9.92 -12.68 -12.35
N HIS A 137 -10.82 -12.53 -11.38
CA HIS A 137 -10.95 -11.34 -10.55
C HIS A 137 -10.52 -11.58 -9.10
N SER A 138 -9.69 -10.67 -8.59
CA SER A 138 -9.26 -10.64 -7.19
C SER A 138 -9.15 -9.20 -6.71
N TYR A 139 -9.46 -8.97 -5.43
CA TYR A 139 -9.16 -7.71 -4.76
C TYR A 139 -8.10 -7.91 -3.69
N PHE A 140 -7.54 -6.79 -3.24
CA PHE A 140 -6.56 -6.77 -2.17
C PHE A 140 -7.05 -5.97 -0.98
N VAL A 141 -6.66 -6.41 0.21
CA VAL A 141 -6.81 -5.63 1.44
C VAL A 141 -5.43 -5.42 2.03
N ASP A 142 -5.08 -4.16 2.22
CA ASP A 142 -3.81 -3.73 2.81
C ASP A 142 -4.04 -3.25 4.24
N PHE A 143 -3.30 -3.83 5.17
CA PHE A 143 -3.26 -3.41 6.56
C PHE A 143 -1.84 -2.94 6.89
N PHE A 144 -1.67 -1.67 7.22
CA PHE A 144 -0.38 -1.10 7.60
C PHE A 144 -0.43 -0.64 9.06
N THR A 145 0.31 -1.34 9.93
CA THR A 145 0.43 -0.99 11.35
C THR A 145 1.72 -0.20 11.58
N VAL A 146 1.61 0.97 12.20
CA VAL A 146 2.75 1.79 12.63
C VAL A 146 2.53 2.25 14.08
N GLU A 147 3.51 2.02 14.93
CA GLU A 147 3.48 2.38 16.36
C GLU A 147 4.74 3.19 16.72
N GLY A 148 4.56 4.36 17.33
CA GLY A 148 5.60 5.35 17.60
C GLY A 148 5.57 6.52 16.62
N GLY A 149 6.35 7.57 16.88
CA GLY A 149 6.33 8.80 16.07
C GLY A 149 5.07 9.66 16.27
N ASP A 150 5.07 10.84 15.67
CA ASP A 150 4.11 11.91 15.90
C ASP A 150 3.33 12.29 14.63
N GLN A 151 3.80 11.85 13.46
CA GLN A 151 3.08 11.99 12.20
C GLN A 151 3.23 10.75 11.33
N HIS A 152 2.12 10.23 10.81
CA HIS A 152 2.08 9.13 9.86
C HIS A 152 1.41 9.55 8.55
N ASP A 153 2.08 9.28 7.43
CA ASP A 153 1.60 9.55 6.08
C ASP A 153 1.58 8.25 5.28
N TYR A 154 0.42 7.61 5.18
CA TYR A 154 0.21 6.45 4.32
C TYR A 154 -0.09 6.92 2.90
N SER A 155 0.85 6.70 2.00
CA SER A 155 0.81 7.19 0.62
C SER A 155 0.54 6.01 -0.31
N LEU A 156 -0.44 6.17 -1.20
CA LEU A 156 -0.74 5.25 -2.30
C LEU A 156 -0.94 6.04 -3.59
N HIS A 157 -0.65 5.40 -4.71
CA HIS A 157 -1.05 5.90 -6.03
C HIS A 157 -1.41 4.74 -6.97
N GLY A 158 -2.23 5.06 -7.97
CA GLY A 158 -2.56 4.16 -9.07
C GLY A 158 -1.58 4.26 -10.25
N PRO A 159 -1.99 3.81 -11.44
CA PRO A 159 -1.16 3.89 -12.63
C PRO A 159 -1.07 5.33 -13.15
N PRO A 160 -0.11 5.63 -14.05
CA PRO A 160 -0.19 6.81 -14.90
C PRO A 160 -1.51 6.82 -15.67
N GLY A 161 -2.17 7.97 -15.74
CA GLY A 161 -3.46 8.12 -16.40
C GLY A 161 -4.38 9.07 -15.65
N GLU A 162 -5.68 8.86 -15.83
CA GLU A 162 -6.69 9.71 -15.20
C GLU A 162 -7.07 9.14 -13.83
N CYS A 163 -7.38 10.02 -12.89
CA CYS A 163 -7.93 9.63 -11.61
C CYS A 163 -9.04 10.58 -11.17
N GLU A 164 -10.17 10.00 -10.82
CA GLU A 164 -11.36 10.69 -10.35
C GLU A 164 -11.65 10.30 -8.90
N SER A 165 -12.15 11.26 -8.11
CA SER A 165 -12.76 10.96 -6.82
C SER A 165 -14.26 10.77 -7.02
N ILE A 166 -14.75 9.55 -6.77
CA ILE A 166 -16.18 9.26 -6.75
C ILE A 166 -16.69 9.51 -5.33
N GLY A 167 -17.63 10.43 -5.18
CA GLY A 167 -18.14 10.82 -3.86
C GLY A 167 -17.16 11.69 -3.06
N GLY A 168 -17.49 11.86 -1.78
CA GLY A 168 -16.82 12.77 -0.87
C GLY A 168 -17.08 14.25 -1.16
N GLU A 169 -17.08 15.06 -0.11
CA GLU A 169 -17.02 16.51 -0.21
C GLU A 169 -15.56 16.94 -0.02
N TRP A 170 -14.98 17.64 -1.00
CA TRP A 170 -13.57 18.00 -1.00
C TRP A 170 -13.35 19.50 -0.98
N THR A 171 -12.23 19.93 -0.40
CA THR A 171 -11.74 21.28 -0.65
C THR A 171 -11.39 21.48 -2.13
N LYS A 172 -11.41 22.73 -2.58
CA LYS A 172 -10.80 23.10 -3.86
C LYS A 172 -9.30 22.75 -3.84
N PRO A 173 -8.68 22.46 -5.00
CA PRO A 173 -7.24 22.34 -5.12
C PRO A 173 -6.50 23.53 -4.48
N GLY A 174 -5.60 23.23 -3.55
CA GLY A 174 -4.77 24.23 -2.89
C GLY A 174 -3.69 24.80 -3.81
N SER A 175 -3.20 25.99 -3.49
CA SER A 175 -1.99 26.57 -4.10
C SER A 175 -0.71 25.99 -3.50
N GLY A 176 0.42 26.17 -4.18
CA GLY A 176 1.72 25.71 -3.69
C GLY A 176 1.80 24.18 -3.70
N THR A 177 2.26 23.61 -2.59
CA THR A 177 2.48 22.17 -2.45
C THR A 177 1.90 21.63 -1.14
N LEU A 178 1.92 20.31 -0.95
CA LEU A 178 1.53 19.68 0.32
C LEU A 178 2.43 20.14 1.49
N ALA A 179 3.68 20.54 1.22
CA ALA A 179 4.59 21.14 2.18
C ALA A 179 4.11 22.51 2.69
N GLY A 180 3.32 23.24 1.90
CA GLY A 180 2.76 24.52 2.28
C GLY A 180 2.30 25.34 1.08
N ALA A 181 1.34 26.24 1.33
CA ALA A 181 0.70 27.05 0.29
C ALA A 181 1.67 28.00 -0.46
N THR A 182 2.83 28.28 0.14
CA THR A 182 3.90 29.15 -0.41
C THR A 182 5.17 28.39 -0.75
N VAL A 183 5.20 27.06 -0.58
CA VAL A 183 6.37 26.24 -0.90
C VAL A 183 6.31 25.87 -2.37
N GLU A 184 7.32 26.29 -3.14
CA GLU A 184 7.44 25.96 -4.56
C GLU A 184 7.78 24.49 -4.79
N VAL A 185 7.41 23.99 -5.98
CA VAL A 185 7.66 22.60 -6.35
C VAL A 185 9.16 22.31 -6.34
N GLY A 186 9.55 21.26 -5.61
CA GLY A 186 10.96 20.85 -5.49
C GLY A 186 11.83 21.72 -4.57
N ALA A 187 11.28 22.76 -3.94
CA ALA A 187 12.02 23.56 -2.97
C ALA A 187 12.42 22.73 -1.74
N LEU A 188 13.70 22.76 -1.38
CA LEU A 188 14.23 22.06 -0.20
C LEU A 188 13.94 22.85 1.09
N TYR A 189 12.65 23.05 1.36
CA TYR A 189 12.15 23.89 2.47
C TYR A 189 12.50 23.34 3.86
N ASP A 190 12.73 22.02 3.94
CA ASP A 190 13.03 21.26 5.15
C ASP A 190 14.51 20.84 5.23
N ASP A 191 15.38 21.37 4.35
CA ASP A 191 16.83 21.18 4.42
C ASP A 191 17.59 22.48 4.12
N PRO A 192 17.69 23.40 5.11
CA PRO A 192 18.39 24.68 4.96
C PRO A 192 19.85 24.56 4.54
N ALA A 193 20.53 23.46 4.91
CA ALA A 193 21.93 23.25 4.59
C ALA A 193 22.17 23.03 3.09
N ARG A 194 21.18 22.42 2.41
CA ARG A 194 21.25 22.10 0.97
C ARG A 194 20.44 23.05 0.09
N SER A 195 19.68 23.97 0.67
CA SER A 195 18.88 24.96 -0.06
C SER A 195 19.58 26.31 -0.25
N VAL A 196 20.83 26.45 0.20
CA VAL A 196 21.63 27.67 0.00
C VAL A 196 21.92 27.92 -1.48
N GLU A 197 21.89 29.19 -1.89
CA GLU A 197 22.21 29.58 -3.26
C GLU A 197 23.63 29.14 -3.63
N GLY A 198 23.76 28.48 -4.79
CA GLY A 198 25.06 27.99 -5.28
C GLY A 198 25.57 26.70 -4.61
N PHE A 199 24.73 25.99 -3.84
CA PHE A 199 25.10 24.68 -3.29
C PHE A 199 25.62 23.72 -4.38
N ASP A 200 26.85 23.23 -4.22
CA ASP A 200 27.55 22.34 -5.15
C ASP A 200 27.83 20.94 -4.57
N GLY A 201 27.30 20.69 -3.36
CA GLY A 201 27.47 19.43 -2.63
C GLY A 201 26.50 18.33 -3.07
N THR A 202 26.57 17.20 -2.36
CA THR A 202 25.67 16.06 -2.60
C THR A 202 24.36 16.16 -1.81
N TYR A 203 23.28 15.72 -2.46
CA TYR A 203 21.95 15.57 -1.86
C TYR A 203 21.73 14.19 -1.20
N TYR A 204 22.74 13.32 -1.16
CA TYR A 204 22.63 11.98 -0.56
C TYR A 204 22.13 11.99 0.89
N GLY A 205 22.51 13.02 1.65
CA GLY A 205 22.09 13.20 3.04
C GLY A 205 20.78 13.97 3.22
N TYR A 206 19.99 14.21 2.18
CA TYR A 206 18.65 14.77 2.34
C TYR A 206 17.76 13.77 3.10
N MET A 207 17.13 14.24 4.17
CA MET A 207 16.27 13.44 5.06
C MET A 207 14.83 13.96 5.14
N GLY A 208 14.52 15.02 4.40
CA GLY A 208 13.22 15.69 4.45
C GLY A 208 12.09 14.87 3.85
N SER A 209 10.92 15.49 3.85
CA SER A 209 9.62 14.88 3.64
C SER A 209 9.32 14.49 2.19
N GLY A 210 9.85 15.23 1.23
CA GLY A 210 9.42 15.18 -0.17
C GLY A 210 8.05 15.80 -0.45
N PHE A 211 7.37 16.39 0.55
CA PHE A 211 6.02 16.95 0.38
C PHE A 211 5.93 18.11 -0.63
N GLN A 212 7.05 18.75 -0.93
CA GLN A 212 7.18 19.81 -1.94
C GLN A 212 6.95 19.32 -3.38
N HIS A 213 6.79 18.01 -3.61
CA HIS A 213 6.52 17.48 -4.95
C HIS A 213 5.04 17.22 -5.21
N PHE A 214 4.21 17.28 -4.17
CA PHE A 214 2.76 17.16 -4.28
C PHE A 214 2.13 18.52 -4.53
N ILE A 215 1.55 18.71 -5.71
CA ILE A 215 0.80 19.90 -6.10
C ILE A 215 -0.69 19.67 -6.00
N HIS A 216 -1.46 20.77 -6.03
CA HIS A 216 -2.92 20.75 -6.01
C HIS A 216 -3.55 19.97 -4.84
N PRO A 217 -3.04 20.07 -3.59
CA PRO A 217 -3.57 19.27 -2.49
C PRO A 217 -5.05 19.60 -2.23
N GLN A 218 -5.86 18.56 -2.15
CA GLN A 218 -7.29 18.58 -1.81
C GLN A 218 -7.53 17.73 -0.57
N ARG A 219 -8.42 18.18 0.31
CA ARG A 219 -8.72 17.49 1.58
C ARG A 219 -10.17 17.05 1.60
N LEU A 220 -10.41 15.84 2.07
CA LEU A 220 -11.76 15.34 2.31
C LEU A 220 -12.34 16.08 3.52
N LEU A 221 -13.55 16.62 3.35
CA LEU A 221 -14.31 17.31 4.40
C LEU A 221 -15.34 16.37 5.03
N SER A 222 -16.03 15.58 4.21
CA SER A 222 -17.06 14.65 4.66
C SER A 222 -17.40 13.62 3.58
N GLY A 223 -18.14 12.56 3.96
CA GLY A 223 -18.70 11.59 3.04
C GLY A 223 -17.77 10.42 2.67
N GLU A 224 -18.39 9.35 2.19
CA GLU A 224 -17.67 8.21 1.61
C GLU A 224 -17.15 8.58 0.21
N TRP A 225 -15.99 8.03 -0.13
CA TRP A 225 -15.30 8.37 -1.37
C TRP A 225 -14.48 7.19 -1.91
N ILE A 226 -14.08 7.27 -3.17
CA ILE A 226 -13.26 6.27 -3.88
C ILE A 226 -12.31 7.00 -4.82
N ALA A 227 -11.02 6.62 -4.85
CA ALA A 227 -10.16 6.99 -5.97
C ALA A 227 -10.34 5.96 -7.08
N GLU A 228 -10.85 6.37 -8.23
CA GLU A 228 -10.93 5.54 -9.44
C GLU A 228 -9.85 5.97 -10.42
N TYR A 229 -9.06 5.01 -10.87
CA TYR A 229 -7.96 5.22 -11.80
C TYR A 229 -8.23 4.51 -13.12
N HIS A 230 -7.87 5.18 -14.22
CA HIS A 230 -7.91 4.65 -15.58
C HIS A 230 -6.51 4.72 -16.16
N HIS A 231 -5.95 3.58 -16.60
CA HIS A 231 -4.58 3.52 -17.10
C HIS A 231 -4.44 4.31 -18.42
N ALA A 232 -3.38 5.11 -18.55
CA ALA A 232 -3.17 6.03 -19.69
C ALA A 232 -3.12 5.36 -21.06
N LYS A 233 -2.80 4.06 -21.11
CA LYS A 233 -2.65 3.27 -22.34
C LYS A 233 -3.82 2.34 -22.62
N ASP A 234 -4.74 2.19 -21.66
CA ASP A 234 -5.82 1.22 -21.72
C ASP A 234 -6.93 1.63 -20.74
N SER A 235 -8.03 2.15 -21.28
CA SER A 235 -9.16 2.62 -20.47
C SER A 235 -9.90 1.49 -19.76
N ASP A 236 -9.69 0.24 -20.17
CA ASP A 236 -10.33 -0.93 -19.54
C ASP A 236 -9.42 -1.54 -18.46
N ALA A 237 -8.20 -1.04 -18.31
CA ALA A 237 -7.36 -1.31 -17.15
C ALA A 237 -7.64 -0.27 -16.06
N ARG A 238 -8.55 -0.62 -15.15
CA ARG A 238 -9.02 0.26 -14.07
C ARG A 238 -8.66 -0.25 -12.69
N LEU A 239 -8.54 0.68 -11.74
CA LEU A 239 -8.26 0.39 -10.34
C LEU A 239 -9.09 1.32 -9.45
N ARG A 240 -9.81 0.76 -8.48
CA ARG A 240 -10.39 1.52 -7.38
C ARG A 240 -9.59 1.32 -6.12
N ILE A 241 -9.26 2.41 -5.43
CA ILE A 241 -8.65 2.42 -4.10
C ILE A 241 -9.64 3.04 -3.12
N ARG A 242 -9.91 2.32 -2.04
CA ARG A 242 -10.71 2.78 -0.90
C ARG A 242 -9.80 2.82 0.32
N ILE A 243 -9.59 3.99 0.91
CA ILE A 243 -8.97 4.07 2.25
C ILE A 243 -10.10 4.15 3.27
N LEU A 244 -10.14 3.17 4.19
CA LEU A 244 -11.19 3.09 5.19
C LEU A 244 -10.93 4.08 6.32
N PRO A 245 -11.97 4.76 6.82
CA PRO A 245 -11.82 5.79 7.83
C PRO A 245 -11.40 5.17 9.17
N THR A 246 -10.38 5.77 9.77
CA THR A 246 -9.93 5.50 11.13
C THR A 246 -9.90 6.80 11.93
N GLN A 247 -9.79 6.70 13.25
CA GLN A 247 -9.87 7.86 14.13
C GLN A 247 -8.73 8.86 13.85
N ASP A 248 -9.10 10.15 13.75
CA ASP A 248 -8.18 11.27 13.57
C ASP A 248 -7.31 11.17 12.31
N GLN A 249 -7.90 10.65 11.22
CA GLN A 249 -7.29 10.49 9.91
C GLN A 249 -7.77 11.57 8.93
N GLU A 250 -6.84 12.34 8.39
CA GLU A 250 -7.07 13.27 7.27
C GLU A 250 -6.82 12.51 5.96
N ILE A 251 -7.74 12.64 4.98
CA ILE A 251 -7.54 12.12 3.62
C ILE A 251 -7.22 13.28 2.69
N ILE A 252 -6.15 13.10 1.92
CA ILE A 252 -5.59 14.10 1.01
C ILE A 252 -5.45 13.48 -0.38
N LEU A 253 -5.91 14.20 -1.41
CA LEU A 253 -5.54 13.94 -2.79
C LEU A 253 -4.52 14.98 -3.23
N ALA A 254 -3.49 14.56 -3.95
CA ALA A 254 -2.53 15.49 -4.56
C ALA A 254 -1.97 14.90 -5.84
N ASP A 255 -1.53 15.76 -6.76
CA ASP A 255 -0.84 15.32 -7.96
C ASP A 255 0.67 15.40 -7.75
N ALA A 256 1.42 14.45 -8.30
CA ALA A 256 2.87 14.55 -8.36
C ALA A 256 3.38 14.03 -9.71
N GLN A 257 4.53 14.52 -10.14
CA GLN A 257 5.15 14.04 -11.38
C GLN A 257 5.73 12.64 -11.16
N VAL A 258 5.61 11.75 -12.16
CA VAL A 258 6.32 10.46 -12.15
C VAL A 258 7.82 10.69 -11.94
N SER A 259 8.35 11.74 -12.60
CA SER A 259 9.73 12.13 -12.44
C SER A 259 9.85 13.65 -12.38
N PRO A 260 10.66 14.23 -11.49
CA PRO A 260 10.57 15.65 -11.16
C PRO A 260 11.16 16.56 -12.26
N VAL A 261 11.80 16.01 -13.30
CA VAL A 261 12.45 16.80 -14.36
C VAL A 261 12.00 16.43 -15.77
N LYS A 262 12.04 15.15 -16.17
CA LYS A 262 11.87 14.73 -17.57
C LYS A 262 10.44 14.31 -17.91
N HIS A 263 9.78 13.58 -17.02
CA HIS A 263 8.45 13.01 -17.27
C HIS A 263 7.39 13.85 -16.58
N LYS A 264 6.71 14.71 -17.36
CA LYS A 264 5.68 15.62 -16.85
C LYS A 264 4.33 14.96 -16.62
N ASP A 265 4.23 13.66 -16.81
CA ASP A 265 3.03 12.91 -16.50
C ASP A 265 2.78 13.01 -15.00
N LEU A 266 1.56 13.44 -14.66
CA LEU A 266 1.10 13.53 -13.29
C LEU A 266 0.42 12.22 -12.91
N VAL A 267 0.65 11.78 -11.69
CA VAL A 267 -0.08 10.71 -11.05
C VAL A 267 -0.80 11.29 -9.84
N LYS A 268 -2.06 10.90 -9.65
CA LYS A 268 -2.82 11.28 -8.46
C LYS A 268 -2.50 10.33 -7.32
N TYR A 269 -2.05 10.90 -6.22
CA TYR A 269 -1.81 10.21 -4.96
C TYR A 269 -3.00 10.37 -4.03
N VAL A 270 -3.25 9.31 -3.26
CA VAL A 270 -4.09 9.32 -2.07
C VAL A 270 -3.17 9.22 -0.87
N ILE A 271 -3.27 10.18 0.05
CA ILE A 271 -2.49 10.20 1.28
C ILE A 271 -3.46 10.22 2.46
N ALA A 272 -3.33 9.23 3.33
CA ALA A 272 -3.95 9.24 4.64
C ALA A 272 -2.96 9.70 5.69
N ARG A 273 -3.28 10.80 6.37
CA ARG A 273 -2.40 11.44 7.34
C ARG A 273 -2.99 11.36 8.74
N ARG A 274 -2.16 10.99 9.71
CA ARG A 274 -2.45 11.12 11.16
C ARG A 274 -1.36 11.95 11.82
N LYS A 275 -1.75 12.75 12.80
CA LYS A 275 -0.85 13.58 13.63
C LYS A 275 -1.25 13.44 15.09
N GLY A 276 -0.27 13.40 15.98
CA GLY A 276 -0.47 13.28 17.42
C GLY A 276 0.87 13.13 18.13
N GLU A 277 0.84 12.54 19.33
CA GLU A 277 2.03 12.12 20.07
C GLU A 277 1.99 10.59 20.19
N ASP A 278 3.12 9.92 19.98
CA ASP A 278 3.28 8.46 20.15
C ASP A 278 2.14 7.65 19.49
N LEU A 279 1.97 7.86 18.19
CA LEU A 279 0.84 7.35 17.43
C LEU A 279 0.83 5.82 17.35
N ASN A 280 -0.36 5.24 17.52
CA ASN A 280 -0.66 3.87 17.08
C ASN A 280 -1.65 3.93 15.91
N SER A 281 -1.16 3.74 14.69
CA SER A 281 -1.91 3.76 13.45
C SER A 281 -2.14 2.36 12.89
N LEU A 282 -3.37 2.11 12.46
CA LEU A 282 -3.70 1.04 11.52
C LEU A 282 -4.34 1.69 10.29
N PHE A 283 -3.61 1.73 9.18
CA PHE A 283 -4.18 2.13 7.89
C PHE A 283 -4.76 0.90 7.22
N VAL A 284 -5.97 1.04 6.66
CA VAL A 284 -6.64 -0.04 5.92
C VAL A 284 -7.09 0.47 4.58
N SER A 285 -6.72 -0.23 3.51
CA SER A 285 -7.24 0.05 2.18
C SER A 285 -7.72 -1.21 1.46
N VAL A 286 -8.67 -1.04 0.55
CA VAL A 286 -9.13 -2.06 -0.39
C VAL A 286 -8.79 -1.61 -1.81
N LEU A 287 -8.07 -2.47 -2.53
CA LEU A 287 -7.68 -2.25 -3.93
C LEU A 287 -8.44 -3.23 -4.82
N GLU A 288 -9.19 -2.68 -5.76
CA GLU A 288 -10.07 -3.40 -6.67
C GLU A 288 -9.60 -3.13 -8.10
N PRO A 289 -8.71 -3.95 -8.68
CA PRO A 289 -8.45 -3.92 -10.11
C PRO A 289 -9.62 -4.58 -10.85
N TYR A 290 -10.13 -3.94 -11.91
CA TYR A 290 -11.26 -4.46 -12.68
C TYR A 290 -11.18 -3.98 -14.14
N SER A 291 -12.01 -4.59 -14.98
CA SER A 291 -12.20 -4.21 -16.38
C SER A 291 -13.68 -3.97 -16.65
N GLU A 292 -13.98 -2.88 -17.36
CA GLU A 292 -15.34 -2.37 -17.65
C GLU A 292 -16.19 -2.02 -16.41
N GLU A 293 -16.51 -2.99 -15.56
CA GLU A 293 -17.43 -2.85 -14.42
C GLU A 293 -16.78 -3.29 -13.09
N PRO A 294 -16.97 -2.54 -11.99
CA PRO A 294 -16.50 -2.92 -10.67
C PRO A 294 -17.32 -4.09 -10.08
N PHE A 295 -16.71 -4.92 -9.24
CA PHE A 295 -17.35 -6.08 -8.62
C PHE A 295 -17.55 -5.94 -7.10
N ILE A 296 -16.99 -4.92 -6.47
CA ILE A 296 -17.26 -4.54 -5.08
C ILE A 296 -18.35 -3.46 -5.05
N GLN A 297 -19.48 -3.81 -4.44
CA GLN A 297 -20.60 -2.91 -4.24
C GLN A 297 -20.34 -1.93 -3.09
N SER A 298 -19.91 -2.42 -1.94
CA SER A 298 -19.61 -1.59 -0.77
C SER A 298 -18.59 -2.23 0.16
N VAL A 299 -17.86 -1.40 0.90
CA VAL A 299 -16.97 -1.83 1.97
C VAL A 299 -17.34 -1.09 3.23
N THR A 300 -17.61 -1.81 4.31
CA THR A 300 -17.82 -1.24 5.64
C THR A 300 -16.76 -1.75 6.59
N SER A 301 -16.44 -0.96 7.61
CA SER A 301 -15.49 -1.35 8.66
C SER A 301 -16.00 -0.97 10.03
N GLU A 302 -15.79 -1.86 11.00
CA GLU A 302 -16.09 -1.62 12.40
C GLU A 302 -14.93 -2.09 13.28
N ARG A 303 -14.60 -1.33 14.31
CA ARG A 303 -13.62 -1.75 15.32
C ARG A 303 -14.34 -2.44 16.47
N ILE A 304 -13.99 -3.70 16.73
CA ILE A 304 -14.56 -4.52 17.81
C ILE A 304 -13.43 -4.96 18.74
N GLY A 305 -13.31 -4.29 19.89
CA GLY A 305 -12.19 -4.53 20.80
C GLY A 305 -10.85 -4.21 20.13
N LYS A 306 -9.95 -5.21 20.05
CA LYS A 306 -8.65 -5.07 19.37
C LYS A 306 -8.70 -5.35 17.86
N SER A 307 -9.83 -5.86 17.38
CA SER A 307 -10.01 -6.32 16.00
C SER A 307 -10.61 -5.21 15.13
N ILE A 308 -10.24 -5.16 13.85
CA ILE A 308 -11.05 -4.48 12.84
C ILE A 308 -11.77 -5.56 12.01
N VAL A 309 -13.07 -5.35 11.80
CA VAL A 309 -13.91 -6.20 10.97
C VAL A 309 -14.28 -5.41 9.73
N LEU A 310 -14.02 -5.99 8.56
CA LEU A 310 -14.39 -5.45 7.26
C LEU A 310 -15.50 -6.32 6.68
N ASN A 311 -16.55 -5.72 6.14
CA ASN A 311 -17.49 -6.43 5.26
C ASN A 311 -17.36 -5.86 3.84
N ILE A 312 -17.06 -6.72 2.89
CA ILE A 312 -16.93 -6.42 1.47
C ILE A 312 -18.11 -7.07 0.77
N ASP A 313 -19.11 -6.27 0.44
CA ASP A 313 -20.29 -6.70 -0.29
C ASP A 313 -19.98 -6.67 -1.79
N LEU A 314 -20.13 -7.82 -2.45
CA LEU A 314 -19.91 -7.99 -3.87
C LEU A 314 -21.23 -7.83 -4.64
N VAL A 315 -21.12 -7.47 -5.91
CA VAL A 315 -22.28 -7.23 -6.79
C VAL A 315 -23.14 -8.48 -7.03
N ASP A 316 -22.58 -9.68 -6.84
CA ASP A 316 -23.26 -10.97 -6.96
C ASP A 316 -24.06 -11.36 -5.70
N GLY A 317 -24.04 -10.53 -4.66
CA GLY A 317 -24.74 -10.76 -3.39
C GLY A 317 -23.94 -11.54 -2.36
N ILE A 318 -22.67 -11.86 -2.63
CA ILE A 318 -21.75 -12.46 -1.65
C ILE A 318 -21.15 -11.36 -0.77
N THR A 319 -20.99 -11.64 0.52
CA THR A 319 -20.27 -10.78 1.47
C THR A 319 -19.04 -11.50 2.00
N ASP A 320 -17.87 -10.91 1.82
CA ASP A 320 -16.62 -11.30 2.49
C ASP A 320 -16.43 -10.51 3.79
N THR A 321 -16.36 -11.19 4.93
CA THR A 321 -16.10 -10.61 6.24
C THR A 321 -14.66 -10.90 6.68
N ILE A 322 -13.80 -9.89 6.70
CA ILE A 322 -12.40 -10.01 7.14
C ILE A 322 -12.26 -9.52 8.57
N ILE A 323 -11.67 -10.31 9.44
CA ILE A 323 -11.35 -9.95 10.84
C ILE A 323 -9.83 -9.87 10.97
N TYR A 324 -9.30 -8.68 11.19
CA TYR A 324 -7.89 -8.44 11.42
C TYR A 324 -7.64 -8.09 12.89
N GLU A 325 -6.79 -8.88 13.56
CA GLU A 325 -6.45 -8.74 14.99
C GLU A 325 -4.98 -8.36 15.24
N GLY A 326 -4.21 -8.12 14.18
CA GLY A 326 -2.75 -7.94 14.29
C GLY A 326 -2.00 -9.25 14.62
N SER A 327 -0.72 -9.10 14.95
CA SER A 327 0.27 -10.19 14.97
C SER A 327 0.17 -11.18 16.14
N GLU A 328 -0.72 -10.98 17.12
CA GLU A 328 -0.76 -11.83 18.32
C GLU A 328 -1.73 -13.03 18.22
N THR A 329 -2.80 -12.94 17.40
CA THR A 329 -3.88 -13.94 17.40
C THR A 329 -4.36 -14.41 16.02
N GLY A 330 -3.80 -13.87 14.94
CA GLY A 330 -4.04 -14.28 13.56
C GLY A 330 -5.26 -13.59 12.93
N SER A 331 -5.14 -13.19 11.67
CA SER A 331 -6.22 -12.64 10.84
C SER A 331 -7.12 -13.76 10.30
N ARG A 332 -8.40 -13.47 10.05
CA ARG A 332 -9.41 -14.44 9.58
C ARG A 332 -10.25 -13.86 8.45
N LEU A 333 -10.66 -14.69 7.50
CA LEU A 333 -11.72 -14.38 6.53
C LEU A 333 -12.90 -15.32 6.78
N VAL A 334 -14.12 -14.79 6.74
CA VAL A 334 -15.38 -15.52 6.76
C VAL A 334 -16.20 -15.05 5.57
N ARG A 335 -16.64 -15.95 4.69
CA ARG A 335 -17.48 -15.59 3.54
C ARG A 335 -18.93 -16.00 3.78
N THR A 336 -19.89 -15.20 3.31
CA THR A 336 -21.31 -15.52 3.42
C THR A 336 -22.01 -15.21 2.10
N ASP A 337 -22.88 -16.12 1.66
CA ASP A 337 -23.72 -15.94 0.48
C ASP A 337 -25.14 -15.58 0.97
N ARG A 338 -25.63 -14.39 0.59
CA ARG A 338 -26.96 -13.91 0.99
C ARG A 338 -28.10 -14.75 0.39
N THR A 339 -27.83 -15.55 -0.65
CA THR A 339 -28.86 -16.36 -1.35
C THR A 339 -29.07 -17.77 -0.79
N ASN A 340 -28.08 -18.36 -0.08
CA ASN A 340 -28.13 -19.78 0.32
C ASN A 340 -27.85 -20.10 1.80
N GLY A 341 -27.67 -19.10 2.66
CA GLY A 341 -27.31 -19.34 4.06
C GLY A 341 -25.82 -19.67 4.20
N ALA A 342 -25.20 -19.09 5.24
CA ALA A 342 -23.75 -18.98 5.42
C ALA A 342 -22.95 -20.27 5.12
N ARG A 343 -21.92 -20.16 4.26
CA ARG A 343 -20.79 -21.10 4.21
C ARG A 343 -19.61 -20.49 4.95
N MET A 344 -19.42 -20.86 6.22
CA MET A 344 -18.19 -20.50 6.93
C MET A 344 -17.00 -21.24 6.30
N GLU A 345 -16.11 -20.51 5.63
CA GLU A 345 -14.78 -21.04 5.30
C GLU A 345 -13.81 -20.64 6.41
N TRP A 346 -13.05 -21.63 6.88
CA TRP A 346 -12.05 -21.52 7.93
C TRP A 346 -10.68 -21.68 7.28
N VAL A 347 -9.79 -20.69 7.40
CA VAL A 347 -8.40 -20.81 6.95
C VAL A 347 -7.46 -20.55 8.11
N PRO A 348 -6.90 -21.61 8.69
CA PRO A 348 -5.49 -21.61 9.04
C PRO A 348 -4.83 -22.97 8.75
N GLU A 349 -3.73 -22.94 8.01
CA GLU A 349 -2.54 -23.70 8.37
C GLU A 349 -1.31 -22.79 8.22
N MET A 350 -0.52 -22.72 9.30
CA MET A 350 0.49 -21.69 9.54
C MET A 350 1.88 -22.21 9.15
N ALA A 351 2.67 -21.38 8.47
CA ALA A 351 4.11 -21.45 8.63
C ALA A 351 4.48 -20.75 9.96
N LYS A 352 4.71 -21.51 11.04
CA LYS A 352 5.43 -20.97 12.20
C LYS A 352 6.93 -21.18 12.00
N ARG A 353 7.71 -20.16 12.33
CA ARG A 353 9.17 -20.26 12.44
C ARG A 353 9.52 -21.32 13.47
N ASP A 354 10.04 -22.47 13.02
CA ASP A 354 10.78 -23.37 13.91
C ASP A 354 12.18 -22.77 14.11
N LYS A 355 12.68 -22.77 15.35
CA LYS A 355 13.94 -22.10 15.71
C LYS A 355 15.19 -22.89 15.29
N SER A 356 15.06 -23.91 14.46
CA SER A 356 16.15 -24.69 13.92
C SER A 356 15.92 -24.97 12.43
N ASP A 357 16.71 -24.29 11.59
CA ASP A 357 17.06 -24.57 10.19
C ASP A 357 16.01 -25.09 9.20
N GLU A 358 15.96 -24.39 8.05
CA GLU A 358 15.61 -24.85 6.71
C GLU A 358 14.53 -25.93 6.60
N VAL A 359 13.26 -25.50 6.47
CA VAL A 359 12.19 -26.06 5.62
C VAL A 359 10.82 -25.67 6.22
N VAL A 360 10.08 -24.82 5.50
CA VAL A 360 8.65 -24.58 5.78
C VAL A 360 7.86 -25.77 5.24
N ARG A 361 7.25 -26.59 6.13
CA ARG A 361 6.37 -27.69 5.73
C ARG A 361 4.93 -27.20 5.65
N ILE A 362 4.30 -27.42 4.49
CA ILE A 362 2.89 -27.12 4.18
C ILE A 362 2.05 -28.34 4.58
N GLY A 363 1.05 -28.16 5.45
CA GLY A 363 0.09 -29.20 5.84
C GLY A 363 -1.00 -29.41 4.78
N LYS A 364 -1.72 -30.54 4.85
CA LYS A 364 -2.79 -30.92 3.92
C LYS A 364 -4.15 -30.84 4.63
N PRO A 365 -5.23 -30.41 3.95
CA PRO A 365 -6.54 -30.22 4.57
C PRO A 365 -7.22 -31.53 5.01
N HIS A 366 -8.02 -31.43 6.08
CA HIS A 366 -9.02 -32.42 6.49
C HIS A 366 -10.42 -31.81 6.41
N ILE A 367 -11.29 -32.46 5.63
CA ILE A 367 -12.69 -32.09 5.47
C ILE A 367 -13.50 -32.82 6.56
N THR A 368 -14.26 -32.09 7.38
CA THR A 368 -15.37 -32.66 8.15
C THR A 368 -16.69 -32.17 7.56
N SER A 369 -17.48 -33.09 7.02
CA SER A 369 -18.85 -32.82 6.61
C SER A 369 -19.73 -32.58 7.84
N ALA A 370 -20.52 -31.50 7.82
CA ALA A 370 -21.67 -31.38 8.70
C ALA A 370 -22.78 -32.30 8.15
N SER A 371 -23.11 -33.33 8.91
CA SER A 371 -24.26 -34.20 8.63
C SER A 371 -25.55 -33.56 9.16
N GLY A 372 -26.56 -33.46 8.30
CA GLY A 372 -27.98 -33.67 8.60
C GLY A 372 -28.71 -32.58 9.38
#